data_AF-A0A354I3J7-F1
#
_entry.id   AF-A0A354I3J7-F1
#
_cell.length_a   1.000
_cell.length_b   1.000
_cell.length_c   1.000
_cell.angle_alpha   90.00
_cell.angle_beta   90.00
_cell.angle_gamma   90.00
#
_symmetry.space_group_name_H-M   'P 1'
#
loop_
_entity.id
_entity.type
_entity.pdbx_description
1 polymer ?
#
loop_
_entity_poly.entity_id
_entity_poly.type
_entity_poly.pdbx_seq_one_letter_code
_entity_poly.pdbx_strand_id
1 'polypeptide(L)'
;IMITHDRYFLDSVVNRIVEIDKGNLYSYSCSYLEYLKRKAEREEIAQAAERKRQSILRKEIEWIQRGARARSTKQKAHIARYEKLRDMDTPKTDQTIEITAGSSRLGNTTIELEHLFKSFNGNPLLTDFSYIFLHNDRVGIIGPNGCGKSTLFKMIAGKELPDSGTIKIGQTVKLGYFAQESEAIAPSVRVIDYIKEGGNTINTKEGSLSASAMLERFLFPPEMQYALVERLSGGERRRLSLLRILMEAPNILLLDEPTNDLDITTLTLLEDYLDSFHGIIVTISHDRYFLDRVCSRIFAFEGNGTLTQYEGGYTDYKNASSAEMKLTDSGLSSFSSPAETPEKTINRYNWKDGQEKKKKMSYKEQREFETIEDDIASLEEQIEHLDSEILLAASDFVRLNELTAKKEQCQSLLNEKMERWMYLEELNEETSRE
;
A
#
# COMPACT_ATOMS: atom_id res chain seq x y z
N ILE A 1 3.21 7.52 24.84
CA ILE A 1 2.90 6.44 23.87
C ILE A 1 1.50 6.72 23.35
N MET A 2 1.33 6.80 22.04
CA MET A 2 0.04 7.07 21.40
C MET A 2 -0.11 6.16 20.18
N ILE A 3 -1.35 5.92 19.75
CA ILE A 3 -1.69 5.17 18.54
C ILE A 3 -2.37 6.17 17.60
N THR A 4 -1.81 6.36 16.40
CA THR A 4 -2.36 7.26 15.40
C THR A 4 -2.07 6.71 14.00
N HIS A 5 -2.97 7.00 13.07
CA HIS A 5 -2.82 6.71 11.64
C HIS A 5 -2.47 7.97 10.83
N ASP A 6 -2.40 9.14 11.47
CA ASP A 6 -2.03 10.40 10.82
C ASP A 6 -0.54 10.38 10.44
N ARG A 7 -0.29 10.18 9.13
CA ARG A 7 1.05 10.11 8.54
C ARG A 7 1.86 11.38 8.78
N TYR A 8 1.21 12.55 8.75
CA TYR A 8 1.88 13.83 8.97
C TYR A 8 2.27 14.02 10.43
N PHE A 9 1.37 13.68 11.36
CA PHE A 9 1.69 13.72 12.78
C PHE A 9 2.86 12.79 13.12
N LEU A 10 2.85 11.57 12.56
CA LEU A 10 3.93 10.61 12.74
C LEU A 10 5.27 11.14 12.18
N ASP A 11 5.26 11.81 11.04
CA ASP A 11 6.51 12.32 10.46
C ASP A 11 7.06 13.56 11.18
N SER A 12 6.17 14.44 11.67
CA SER A 12 6.55 15.74 12.23
C SER A 12 6.83 15.76 13.74
N VAL A 13 6.17 14.89 14.53
CA VAL A 13 6.23 14.95 16.00
C VAL A 13 6.96 13.75 16.61
N VAL A 14 6.88 12.59 15.96
CA VAL A 14 7.33 11.33 16.57
C VAL A 14 8.81 11.08 16.32
N ASN A 15 9.53 10.71 17.38
CA ASN A 15 10.96 10.37 17.35
C ASN A 15 11.23 8.84 17.35
N ARG A 16 10.21 8.05 17.65
CA ARG A 16 10.27 6.59 17.73
C ARG A 16 8.94 5.97 17.34
N ILE A 17 8.98 5.09 16.35
CA ILE A 17 7.84 4.32 15.85
C ILE A 17 7.94 2.90 16.38
N VAL A 18 6.83 2.37 16.87
CA VAL A 18 6.70 0.97 17.30
C VAL A 18 5.62 0.33 16.43
N GLU A 19 6.03 -0.63 15.62
CA GLU A 19 5.17 -1.42 14.74
C GLU A 19 4.83 -2.75 15.42
N ILE A 20 3.55 -3.12 15.38
CA ILE A 20 3.09 -4.46 15.76
C ILE A 20 2.72 -5.16 14.45
N ASP A 21 3.47 -6.19 14.08
CA ASP A 21 3.18 -6.99 12.89
C ASP A 21 3.34 -8.48 13.20
N LYS A 22 2.34 -9.28 12.82
CA LYS A 22 2.30 -10.76 13.00
C LYS A 22 2.66 -11.23 14.41
N GLY A 23 2.28 -10.46 15.43
CA GLY A 23 2.56 -10.76 16.85
C GLY A 23 3.95 -10.35 17.33
N ASN A 24 4.79 -9.79 16.44
CA ASN A 24 6.10 -9.25 16.76
C ASN A 24 6.04 -7.74 16.93
N LEU A 25 6.91 -7.23 17.80
CA LEU A 25 7.10 -5.79 18.04
C LEU A 25 8.42 -5.34 17.41
N TYR A 26 8.34 -4.40 16.47
CA TYR A 26 9.49 -3.79 15.83
C TYR A 26 9.59 -2.33 16.25
N SER A 27 10.77 -1.88 16.68
CA SER A 27 10.98 -0.52 17.15
C SER A 27 11.99 0.20 16.26
N TYR A 28 11.60 1.37 15.77
CA TYR A 28 12.40 2.19 14.87
C TYR A 28 12.59 3.58 15.48
N SER A 29 13.83 4.02 15.65
CA SER A 29 14.18 5.36 16.12
C SER A 29 14.45 6.30 14.94
N CYS A 30 13.40 6.62 14.18
CA CYS A 30 13.46 7.47 13.00
C CYS A 30 12.10 8.15 12.73
N SER A 31 12.05 9.04 11.73
CA SER A 31 10.80 9.64 11.24
C SER A 31 9.93 8.62 10.49
N TYR A 32 8.69 8.98 10.20
CA TYR A 32 7.74 8.09 9.53
C TYR A 32 8.20 7.68 8.12
N LEU A 33 8.69 8.62 7.32
CA LEU A 33 9.21 8.31 5.98
C LEU A 33 10.40 7.34 6.01
N GLU A 34 11.29 7.51 6.97
CA GLU A 34 12.46 6.64 7.14
C GLU A 34 12.06 5.25 7.67
N TYR A 35 11.07 5.19 8.56
CA TYR A 35 10.45 3.93 8.99
C TYR A 35 9.88 3.15 7.80
N LEU A 36 9.13 3.81 6.90
CA LEU A 36 8.55 3.16 5.73
C LEU A 36 9.63 2.55 4.82
N LYS A 37 10.75 3.24 4.59
CA LYS A 37 11.88 2.71 3.82
C LYS A 37 12.46 1.46 4.47
N ARG A 38 12.77 1.52 5.78
CA ARG A 38 13.33 0.39 6.52
C ARG A 38 12.37 -0.79 6.60
N LYS A 39 11.07 -0.53 6.69
CA LYS A 39 10.03 -1.55 6.62
C LYS A 39 10.03 -2.22 5.24
N ALA A 40 10.07 -1.45 4.16
CA ALA A 40 10.14 -1.98 2.80
C ALA A 40 11.42 -2.83 2.58
N GLU A 41 12.57 -2.36 3.03
CA GLU A 41 13.83 -3.13 3.00
C GLU A 41 13.71 -4.44 3.78
N ARG A 42 13.12 -4.42 4.98
CA ARG A 42 12.87 -5.62 5.79
C ARG A 42 11.97 -6.61 5.06
N GLU A 43 10.90 -6.13 4.45
CA GLU A 43 9.97 -6.96 3.69
C GLU A 43 10.62 -7.54 2.43
N GLU A 44 11.43 -6.76 1.71
CA GLU A 44 12.17 -7.21 0.54
C GLU A 44 13.18 -8.31 0.91
N ILE A 45 13.93 -8.13 2.00
CA ILE A 45 14.85 -9.13 2.54
C ILE A 45 14.09 -10.41 2.90
N ALA A 46 12.94 -10.30 3.58
CA ALA A 46 12.12 -11.44 3.95
C ALA A 46 11.57 -12.18 2.71
N GLN A 47 11.11 -11.45 1.69
CA GLN A 47 10.64 -12.02 0.43
C GLN A 47 11.78 -12.68 -0.38
N ALA A 48 12.98 -12.09 -0.39
CA ALA A 48 14.15 -12.68 -1.04
C ALA A 48 14.56 -13.99 -0.36
N ALA A 49 14.56 -14.02 0.97
CA ALA A 49 14.83 -15.23 1.76
C ALA A 49 13.80 -16.34 1.47
N GLU A 50 12.51 -16.00 1.41
CA GLU A 50 11.44 -16.95 1.11
C GLU A 50 11.52 -17.46 -0.34
N ARG A 51 11.81 -16.60 -1.33
CA ARG A 51 12.06 -17.03 -2.71
C ARG A 51 13.23 -18.02 -2.80
N LYS A 52 14.33 -17.74 -2.10
CA LYS A 52 15.49 -18.65 -2.03
C LYS A 52 15.09 -19.99 -1.40
N ARG A 53 14.35 -19.97 -0.29
CA ARG A 53 13.81 -21.17 0.38
C ARG A 53 12.93 -21.99 -0.56
N GLN A 54 11.97 -21.38 -1.26
CA GLN A 54 11.07 -22.07 -2.19
C GLN A 54 11.82 -22.70 -3.36
N SER A 55 12.83 -22.00 -3.90
CA SER A 55 13.69 -22.56 -4.95
C SER A 55 14.45 -23.79 -4.48
N ILE A 56 15.05 -23.74 -3.28
CA ILE A 56 15.77 -24.88 -2.71
C ILE A 56 14.80 -26.04 -2.43
N LEU A 57 13.64 -25.75 -1.83
CA LEU A 57 12.62 -26.75 -1.52
C LEU A 57 12.13 -27.47 -2.78
N ARG A 58 11.92 -26.74 -3.88
CA ARG A 58 11.51 -27.32 -5.17
C ARG A 58 12.55 -28.30 -5.70
N LYS A 59 13.83 -27.92 -5.68
CA LYS A 59 14.94 -28.78 -6.11
C LYS A 59 15.03 -30.04 -5.26
N GLU A 60 14.92 -29.92 -3.94
CA GLU A 60 14.93 -31.07 -3.03
C GLU A 60 13.73 -32.01 -3.26
N ILE A 61 12.53 -31.48 -3.54
CA ILE A 61 11.36 -32.29 -3.90
C ILE A 61 11.59 -33.06 -5.20
N GLU A 62 12.11 -32.41 -6.24
CA GLU A 62 12.41 -33.07 -7.53
C GLU A 62 13.46 -34.18 -7.34
N TRP A 63 14.46 -33.96 -6.49
CA TRP A 63 15.46 -34.97 -6.15
C TRP A 63 14.86 -36.17 -5.40
N ILE A 64 13.99 -35.94 -4.40
CA ILE A 64 13.28 -37.00 -3.69
C ILE A 64 12.39 -37.80 -4.65
N GLN A 65 11.65 -37.12 -5.53
CA GLN A 65 10.74 -37.74 -6.51
C GLN A 65 11.47 -38.62 -7.54
N ARG A 66 12.73 -38.31 -7.87
CA ARG A 66 13.60 -39.15 -8.73
C ARG A 66 14.01 -40.49 -8.08
N GLY A 67 13.50 -40.80 -6.88
CA GLY A 67 13.60 -42.13 -6.27
C GLY A 67 14.79 -42.29 -5.32
N ALA A 68 15.25 -41.20 -4.71
CA ALA A 68 16.32 -41.23 -3.73
C ALA A 68 15.94 -42.10 -2.52
N ARG A 69 16.67 -43.21 -2.31
CA ARG A 69 16.58 -44.05 -1.10
C ARG A 69 17.69 -43.62 -0.16
N ALA A 70 17.38 -43.32 1.11
CA ALA A 70 18.33 -42.84 2.13
C ALA A 70 19.43 -43.85 2.49
N ARG A 71 20.38 -44.11 1.58
CA ARG A 71 21.42 -45.14 1.75
C ARG A 71 22.81 -44.57 2.03
N SER A 72 23.08 -43.32 1.66
CA SER A 72 24.35 -42.61 1.91
C SER A 72 24.19 -41.42 2.87
N THR A 73 25.28 -40.97 3.50
CA THR A 73 25.35 -39.77 4.36
C THR A 73 24.89 -38.51 3.62
N LYS A 74 25.27 -38.37 2.34
CA LYS A 74 24.82 -37.27 1.45
C LYS A 74 23.31 -37.30 1.24
N GLN A 75 22.73 -38.50 1.07
CA GLN A 75 21.29 -38.67 0.89
C GLN A 75 20.50 -38.37 2.18
N LYS A 76 21.08 -38.66 3.35
CA LYS A 76 20.47 -38.29 4.64
C LYS A 76 20.47 -36.77 4.85
N ALA A 77 21.53 -36.07 4.43
CA ALA A 77 21.61 -34.60 4.51
C ALA A 77 20.52 -33.92 3.65
N HIS A 78 20.29 -34.38 2.42
CA HIS A 78 19.21 -33.87 1.56
C HIS A 78 17.81 -34.07 2.16
N ILE A 79 17.54 -35.25 2.73
CA ILE A 79 16.26 -35.53 3.39
C ILE A 79 16.07 -34.65 4.63
N ALA A 80 17.11 -34.50 5.45
CA ALA A 80 17.07 -33.62 6.62
C ALA A 80 16.90 -32.14 6.24
N ARG A 81 17.53 -31.67 5.16
CA ARG A 81 17.33 -30.32 4.61
C ARG A 81 15.90 -30.11 4.14
N TYR A 82 15.34 -31.08 3.40
CA TYR A 82 13.94 -31.04 2.98
C TYR A 82 13.00 -30.96 4.18
N GLU A 83 13.16 -31.82 5.18
CA GLU A 83 12.33 -31.82 6.40
C GLU A 83 12.41 -30.48 7.13
N LYS A 84 13.62 -29.94 7.32
CA LYS A 84 13.84 -28.63 7.95
C LYS A 84 13.22 -27.47 7.16
N LEU A 85 13.34 -27.48 5.83
CA LEU A 85 12.78 -26.46 4.94
C LEU A 85 11.25 -26.56 4.83
N ARG A 86 10.67 -27.76 4.98
CA ARG A 86 9.22 -27.98 5.00
C ARG A 86 8.60 -27.51 6.32
N ASP A 87 9.24 -27.83 7.43
CA ASP A 87 8.69 -27.61 8.77
C ASP A 87 8.93 -26.17 9.30
N MET A 88 9.66 -25.33 8.57
CA MET A 88 9.78 -23.90 8.88
C MET A 88 8.46 -23.15 8.68
N ASP A 89 8.14 -22.22 9.56
CA ASP A 89 7.00 -21.32 9.37
C ASP A 89 7.19 -20.48 8.10
N THR A 90 6.15 -20.40 7.27
CA THR A 90 6.15 -19.53 6.08
C THR A 90 5.72 -18.12 6.48
N PRO A 91 6.46 -17.07 6.09
CA PRO A 91 6.00 -15.72 6.29
C PRO A 91 4.70 -15.52 5.52
N LYS A 92 3.61 -15.18 6.23
CA LYS A 92 2.36 -14.79 5.60
C LYS A 92 2.63 -13.55 4.76
N THR A 93 2.47 -13.66 3.44
CA THR A 93 2.60 -12.53 2.52
C THR A 93 1.30 -11.74 2.56
N ASP A 94 1.40 -10.44 2.80
CA ASP A 94 0.26 -9.54 2.65
C ASP A 94 0.07 -9.32 1.15
N GLN A 95 -1.09 -9.71 0.62
CA GLN A 95 -1.37 -9.57 -0.81
C GLN A 95 -1.61 -8.10 -1.13
N THR A 96 -0.78 -7.53 -2.00
CA THR A 96 -1.04 -6.23 -2.62
C THR A 96 -2.21 -6.39 -3.57
N ILE A 97 -3.36 -5.85 -3.19
CA ILE A 97 -4.59 -5.95 -3.95
C ILE A 97 -4.79 -4.62 -4.68
N GLU A 98 -4.67 -4.64 -6.00
CA GLU A 98 -5.07 -3.50 -6.83
C GLU A 98 -6.58 -3.52 -7.07
N ILE A 99 -7.23 -2.37 -6.89
CA ILE A 99 -8.68 -2.24 -7.08
C ILE A 99 -8.96 -1.27 -8.23
N THR A 100 -9.45 -1.81 -9.34
CA THR A 100 -9.99 -0.99 -10.42
C THR A 100 -11.44 -0.62 -10.12
N ALA A 101 -11.74 0.67 -10.13
CA ALA A 101 -13.10 1.14 -9.96
C ALA A 101 -14.01 0.79 -11.15
N GLY A 102 -15.22 0.34 -10.84
CA GLY A 102 -16.33 0.29 -11.79
C GLY A 102 -17.20 1.53 -11.60
N SER A 103 -17.33 2.38 -12.62
CA SER A 103 -18.23 3.54 -12.57
C SER A 103 -19.36 3.40 -13.59
N SER A 104 -20.54 3.91 -13.22
CA SER A 104 -21.66 4.03 -14.15
C SER A 104 -21.45 5.24 -15.08
N ARG A 105 -21.94 5.15 -16.33
CA ARG A 105 -21.79 6.26 -17.29
C ARG A 105 -22.52 7.50 -16.77
N LEU A 106 -21.82 8.64 -16.78
CA LEU A 106 -22.36 9.95 -16.42
C LEU A 106 -22.77 10.70 -17.70
N GLY A 107 -24.00 11.19 -17.75
CA GLY A 107 -24.50 12.05 -18.84
C GLY A 107 -23.85 13.42 -18.83
N ASN A 108 -24.24 14.29 -19.78
CA ASN A 108 -23.65 15.63 -19.92
C ASN A 108 -23.97 16.55 -18.74
N THR A 109 -25.15 16.39 -18.14
CA THR A 109 -25.56 17.14 -16.94
C THR A 109 -25.17 16.36 -15.69
N THR A 110 -24.38 17.01 -14.83
CA THR A 110 -23.76 16.44 -13.63
C THR A 110 -24.42 17.03 -12.38
N ILE A 111 -23.70 17.84 -11.60
CA ILE A 111 -24.22 18.63 -10.48
C ILE A 111 -23.91 20.10 -10.77
N GLU A 112 -24.94 20.93 -10.73
CA GLU A 112 -24.85 22.37 -10.91
C GLU A 112 -25.39 23.06 -9.64
N LEU A 113 -24.54 23.88 -9.04
CA LEU A 113 -24.85 24.69 -7.86
C LEU A 113 -24.98 26.14 -8.34
N GLU A 114 -26.13 26.76 -8.10
CA GLU A 114 -26.41 28.14 -8.52
C GLU A 114 -26.75 29.00 -7.30
N HIS A 115 -25.92 29.99 -7.03
CA HIS A 115 -26.09 31.03 -6.02
C HIS A 115 -26.54 30.47 -4.66
N LEU A 116 -25.82 29.48 -4.14
CA LEU A 116 -26.19 28.83 -2.89
C LEU A 116 -25.90 29.71 -1.68
N PHE A 117 -26.91 29.83 -0.82
CA PHE A 117 -26.80 30.45 0.49
C PHE A 117 -27.25 29.48 1.57
N LYS A 118 -26.46 29.41 2.64
CA LYS A 118 -26.82 28.67 3.85
C LYS A 118 -26.37 29.39 5.09
N SER A 119 -27.28 29.49 6.05
CA SER A 119 -27.02 30.01 7.38
C SER A 119 -27.46 29.00 8.44
N PHE A 120 -26.76 28.97 9.57
CA PHE A 120 -27.15 28.15 10.72
C PHE A 120 -27.11 29.00 11.97
N ASN A 121 -28.24 29.08 12.68
CA ASN A 121 -28.41 29.90 13.89
C ASN A 121 -27.94 31.38 13.72
N GLY A 122 -28.15 31.95 12.53
CA GLY A 122 -27.77 33.34 12.23
C GLY A 122 -26.33 33.55 11.76
N ASN A 123 -25.48 32.51 11.76
CA ASN A 123 -24.13 32.57 11.20
C ASN A 123 -24.15 32.11 9.73
N PRO A 124 -23.69 32.91 8.76
CA PRO A 124 -23.60 32.49 7.37
C PRO A 124 -22.50 31.42 7.23
N LEU A 125 -22.89 30.24 6.77
CA LEU A 125 -21.98 29.13 6.47
C LEU A 125 -21.51 29.16 5.02
N LEU A 126 -22.37 29.61 4.11
CA LEU A 126 -22.09 29.72 2.68
C LEU A 126 -22.78 30.96 2.13
N THR A 127 -22.02 31.81 1.46
CA THR A 127 -22.52 33.04 0.81
C THR A 127 -22.22 32.99 -0.68
N ASP A 128 -23.27 32.92 -1.49
CA ASP A 128 -23.23 33.02 -2.94
C ASP A 128 -22.23 32.07 -3.64
N PHE A 129 -22.42 30.77 -3.44
CA PHE A 129 -21.57 29.77 -4.09
C PHE A 129 -22.23 29.21 -5.35
N SER A 130 -21.52 29.32 -6.48
CA SER A 130 -21.93 28.74 -7.75
C SER A 130 -20.82 27.89 -8.33
N TYR A 131 -21.13 26.66 -8.72
CA TYR A 131 -20.16 25.75 -9.30
C TYR A 131 -20.82 24.66 -10.14
N ILE A 132 -20.18 24.29 -11.25
CA ILE A 132 -20.61 23.20 -12.13
C ILE A 132 -19.53 22.14 -12.07
N PHE A 133 -19.87 20.95 -11.56
CA PHE A 133 -18.93 19.84 -11.51
C PHE A 133 -18.79 19.20 -12.90
N LEU A 134 -17.62 19.27 -13.50
CA LEU A 134 -17.33 18.65 -14.80
C LEU A 134 -17.01 17.16 -14.65
N HIS A 135 -17.03 16.43 -15.76
CA HIS A 135 -16.62 15.02 -15.77
C HIS A 135 -15.20 14.85 -15.24
N ASN A 136 -15.02 13.87 -14.36
CA ASN A 136 -13.74 13.56 -13.71
C ASN A 136 -13.18 14.68 -12.81
N ASP A 137 -14.01 15.65 -12.40
CA ASP A 137 -13.59 16.63 -11.41
C ASP A 137 -13.20 15.96 -10.09
N ARG A 138 -12.03 16.36 -9.56
CA ARG A 138 -11.51 15.89 -8.27
C ARG A 138 -11.30 17.08 -7.35
N VAL A 139 -12.24 17.27 -6.45
CA VAL A 139 -12.36 18.47 -5.60
C VAL A 139 -12.13 18.09 -4.14
N GLY A 140 -11.12 18.69 -3.52
CA GLY A 140 -10.91 18.64 -2.09
C GLY A 140 -11.53 19.87 -1.42
N ILE A 141 -12.16 19.70 -0.27
CA ILE A 141 -12.73 20.79 0.53
C ILE A 141 -12.00 20.87 1.85
N ILE A 142 -11.47 22.05 2.16
CA ILE A 142 -10.71 22.33 3.37
C ILE A 142 -11.27 23.54 4.12
N GLY A 143 -11.05 23.58 5.42
CA GLY A 143 -11.49 24.68 6.27
C GLY A 143 -11.50 24.31 7.74
N PRO A 144 -11.66 25.29 8.64
CA PRO A 144 -11.76 25.02 10.07
C PRO A 144 -13.00 24.18 10.42
N ASN A 145 -13.00 23.58 11.60
CA ASN A 145 -14.17 22.83 12.07
C ASN A 145 -15.33 23.79 12.34
N GLY A 146 -16.54 23.39 11.93
CA GLY A 146 -17.75 24.20 12.08
C GLY A 146 -18.00 25.24 10.97
N CYS A 147 -17.19 25.29 9.91
CA CYS A 147 -17.43 26.20 8.78
C CYS A 147 -18.51 25.74 7.79
N GLY A 148 -19.13 24.57 8.01
CA GLY A 148 -20.23 24.08 7.16
C GLY A 148 -19.85 23.09 6.06
N LYS A 149 -18.64 22.49 6.08
CA LYS A 149 -18.19 21.49 5.09
C LYS A 149 -19.19 20.32 4.94
N SER A 150 -19.52 19.67 6.04
CA SER A 150 -20.49 18.56 6.04
C SER A 150 -21.90 19.03 5.69
N THR A 151 -22.27 20.27 6.04
CA THR A 151 -23.54 20.89 5.63
C THR A 151 -23.63 21.01 4.11
N LEU A 152 -22.56 21.44 3.44
CA LEU A 152 -22.49 21.48 1.97
C LEU A 152 -22.72 20.09 1.36
N PHE A 153 -22.09 19.05 1.92
CA PHE A 153 -22.28 17.67 1.45
C PHE A 153 -23.72 17.18 1.66
N LYS A 154 -24.35 17.49 2.80
CA LYS A 154 -25.75 17.16 3.05
C LYS A 154 -26.68 17.88 2.07
N MET A 155 -26.37 19.12 1.69
CA MET A 155 -27.13 19.84 0.66
C MET A 155 -27.00 19.19 -0.72
N ILE A 156 -25.77 18.84 -1.14
CA ILE A 156 -25.54 18.15 -2.42
C ILE A 156 -26.20 16.76 -2.43
N ALA A 157 -26.20 16.06 -1.29
CA ALA A 157 -26.87 14.76 -1.12
C ALA A 157 -28.40 14.86 -0.98
N GLY A 158 -28.97 16.08 -0.98
CA GLY A 158 -30.41 16.28 -0.80
C GLY A 158 -30.94 15.97 0.60
N LYS A 159 -30.06 15.77 1.59
CA LYS A 159 -30.43 15.55 3.00
C LYS A 159 -30.76 16.86 3.73
N GLU A 160 -30.26 17.99 3.23
CA GLU A 160 -30.61 19.33 3.72
C GLU A 160 -30.94 20.28 2.55
N LEU A 161 -31.82 21.25 2.79
CA LEU A 161 -32.19 22.25 1.79
C LEU A 161 -31.34 23.53 1.95
N PRO A 162 -30.92 24.17 0.85
CA PRO A 162 -30.34 25.50 0.90
C PRO A 162 -31.39 26.54 1.33
N ASP A 163 -30.95 27.64 1.94
CA ASP A 163 -31.86 28.73 2.33
C ASP A 163 -32.23 29.60 1.11
N SER A 164 -31.29 29.72 0.16
CA SER A 164 -31.49 30.34 -1.15
C SER A 164 -30.55 29.71 -2.18
N GLY A 165 -30.86 29.86 -3.47
CA GLY A 165 -30.14 29.22 -4.58
C GLY A 165 -30.78 27.90 -5.02
N THR A 166 -30.18 27.26 -6.02
CA THR A 166 -30.68 25.97 -6.55
C THR A 166 -29.56 24.95 -6.74
N ILE A 167 -29.88 23.69 -6.49
CA ILE A 167 -29.01 22.53 -6.75
C ILE A 167 -29.69 21.70 -7.82
N LYS A 168 -29.09 21.61 -9.01
CA LYS A 168 -29.58 20.76 -10.10
C LYS A 168 -28.71 19.52 -10.19
N ILE A 169 -29.35 18.35 -10.10
CA ILE A 169 -28.69 17.06 -10.22
C ILE A 169 -29.20 16.39 -11.51
N GLY A 170 -28.28 15.99 -12.37
CA GLY A 170 -28.58 15.30 -13.62
C GLY A 170 -29.25 13.94 -13.39
N GLN A 171 -30.14 13.55 -14.30
CA GLN A 171 -30.92 12.31 -14.17
C GLN A 171 -30.08 11.03 -14.13
N THR A 172 -28.88 11.06 -14.71
CA THR A 172 -27.96 9.92 -14.73
C THR A 172 -27.03 9.86 -13.52
N VAL A 173 -27.11 10.83 -12.60
CA VAL A 173 -26.24 10.88 -11.42
C VAL A 173 -26.63 9.78 -10.44
N LYS A 174 -25.63 8.98 -10.06
CA LYS A 174 -25.66 8.03 -8.95
C LYS A 174 -24.66 8.49 -7.91
N LEU A 175 -25.17 9.13 -6.87
CA LEU A 175 -24.39 9.72 -5.80
C LEU A 175 -24.08 8.67 -4.73
N GLY A 176 -22.80 8.42 -4.47
CA GLY A 176 -22.35 7.69 -3.30
C GLY A 176 -21.89 8.67 -2.22
N TYR A 177 -22.56 8.68 -1.07
CA TYR A 177 -22.22 9.58 0.05
C TYR A 177 -21.68 8.81 1.25
N PHE A 178 -20.39 8.97 1.52
CA PHE A 178 -19.72 8.48 2.71
C PHE A 178 -19.69 9.59 3.77
N ALA A 179 -20.57 9.49 4.76
CA ALA A 179 -20.69 10.45 5.84
C ALA A 179 -19.64 10.21 6.94
N GLN A 180 -19.29 11.29 7.67
CA GLN A 180 -18.35 11.22 8.78
C GLN A 180 -18.83 10.28 9.91
N GLU A 181 -20.14 10.28 10.17
CA GLU A 181 -20.80 9.34 11.07
C GLU A 181 -21.33 8.15 10.26
N SER A 182 -20.91 6.93 10.62
CA SER A 182 -21.40 5.73 9.95
C SER A 182 -22.89 5.53 10.21
N GLU A 183 -23.64 5.23 9.17
CA GLU A 183 -25.04 4.81 9.33
C GLU A 183 -25.11 3.54 10.19
N ALA A 184 -26.09 3.49 11.09
CA ALA A 184 -26.22 2.37 12.02
C ALA A 184 -26.53 1.08 11.25
N ILE A 185 -25.55 0.18 11.21
CA ILE A 185 -25.73 -1.14 10.60
C ILE A 185 -26.46 -2.04 11.60
N ALA A 186 -27.52 -2.71 11.14
CA ALA A 186 -28.24 -3.67 11.96
C ALA A 186 -27.29 -4.79 12.45
N PRO A 187 -27.13 -4.99 13.77
CA PRO A 187 -26.08 -5.87 14.33
C PRO A 187 -26.27 -7.34 13.95
N SER A 188 -27.51 -7.75 13.67
CA SER A 188 -27.92 -9.11 13.31
C SER A 188 -27.71 -9.48 11.84
N VAL A 189 -27.25 -8.54 11.00
CA VAL A 189 -27.00 -8.79 9.58
C VAL A 189 -25.61 -9.40 9.40
N ARG A 190 -25.46 -10.29 8.42
CA ARG A 190 -24.15 -10.84 8.03
C ARG A 190 -23.42 -9.86 7.14
N VAL A 191 -22.10 -9.83 7.25
CA VAL A 191 -21.22 -8.94 6.46
C VAL A 191 -21.49 -9.05 4.96
N ILE A 192 -21.56 -10.26 4.42
CA ILE A 192 -21.82 -10.52 3.00
C ILE A 192 -23.22 -10.03 2.58
N ASP A 193 -24.23 -10.20 3.42
CA ASP A 193 -25.61 -9.84 3.09
C ASP A 193 -25.78 -8.31 3.06
N TYR A 194 -25.15 -7.62 4.01
CA TYR A 194 -25.10 -6.15 4.03
C TYR A 194 -24.49 -5.56 2.74
N ILE A 195 -23.42 -6.16 2.22
CA ILE A 195 -22.80 -5.73 0.97
C ILE A 195 -23.69 -6.04 -0.25
N LYS A 196 -24.31 -7.23 -0.26
CA LYS A 196 -25.21 -7.63 -1.36
C LYS A 196 -26.43 -6.73 -1.50
N GLU A 197 -26.88 -6.07 -0.42
CA GLU A 197 -27.91 -5.03 -0.49
C GLU A 197 -27.48 -3.83 -1.34
N GLY A 198 -26.21 -3.43 -1.30
CA GLY A 198 -25.66 -2.34 -2.13
C GLY A 198 -25.40 -2.77 -3.58
N GLY A 199 -25.09 -4.05 -3.79
CA GLY A 199 -24.96 -4.63 -5.12
C GLY A 199 -24.40 -6.06 -5.07
N ASN A 200 -24.84 -6.92 -5.99
CA ASN A 200 -24.28 -8.28 -6.08
C ASN A 200 -22.96 -8.33 -6.86
N THR A 201 -22.80 -7.47 -7.87
CA THR A 201 -21.68 -7.51 -8.80
C THR A 201 -21.43 -6.14 -9.40
N ILE A 202 -20.16 -5.74 -9.46
CA ILE A 202 -19.71 -4.53 -10.14
C ILE A 202 -19.04 -4.94 -11.45
N ASN A 203 -19.40 -4.29 -12.56
CA ASN A 203 -18.67 -4.46 -13.82
C ASN A 203 -17.50 -3.47 -13.87
N THR A 204 -16.29 -3.99 -13.93
CA THR A 204 -15.06 -3.22 -14.16
C THR A 204 -14.57 -3.45 -15.60
N LYS A 205 -13.52 -2.73 -16.01
CA LYS A 205 -12.90 -2.92 -17.34
C LYS A 205 -12.28 -4.31 -17.50
N GLU A 206 -11.94 -4.97 -16.41
CA GLU A 206 -11.24 -6.27 -16.37
C GLU A 206 -12.20 -7.46 -16.19
N GLY A 207 -13.46 -7.21 -15.86
CA GLY A 207 -14.46 -8.26 -15.66
C GLY A 207 -15.53 -7.88 -14.64
N SER A 208 -16.28 -8.87 -14.17
CA SER A 208 -17.31 -8.69 -13.14
C SER A 208 -16.74 -9.04 -11.75
N LEU A 209 -16.71 -8.08 -10.83
CA LEU A 209 -16.32 -8.29 -9.43
C LEU A 209 -17.53 -8.63 -8.58
N SER A 210 -17.48 -9.78 -7.90
CA SER A 210 -18.52 -10.19 -6.96
C SER A 210 -18.36 -9.49 -5.60
N ALA A 211 -19.44 -9.41 -4.83
CA ALA A 211 -19.41 -8.92 -3.45
C ALA A 211 -18.36 -9.63 -2.57
N SER A 212 -18.21 -10.95 -2.73
CA SER A 212 -17.21 -11.76 -2.00
C SER A 212 -15.78 -11.34 -2.37
N ALA A 213 -15.51 -11.17 -3.66
CA ALA A 213 -14.21 -10.73 -4.13
C ALA A 213 -13.89 -9.32 -3.61
N MET A 214 -14.86 -8.39 -3.67
CA MET A 214 -14.68 -7.04 -3.15
C MET A 214 -14.43 -7.01 -1.63
N LEU A 215 -15.08 -7.88 -0.86
CA LEU A 215 -14.80 -8.04 0.57
C LEU A 215 -13.37 -8.51 0.83
N GLU A 216 -12.89 -9.53 0.13
CA GLU A 216 -11.50 -9.98 0.25
C GLU A 216 -10.52 -8.87 -0.10
N ARG A 217 -10.84 -8.09 -1.15
CA ARG A 217 -10.03 -6.93 -1.56
C ARG A 217 -9.91 -5.86 -0.48
N PHE A 218 -10.98 -5.66 0.30
CA PHE A 218 -11.03 -4.74 1.43
C PHE A 218 -10.61 -5.40 2.76
N LEU A 219 -9.80 -6.46 2.69
CA LEU A 219 -9.22 -7.15 3.85
C LEU A 219 -10.28 -7.80 4.76
N PHE A 220 -11.37 -8.31 4.19
CA PHE A 220 -12.31 -9.20 4.88
C PHE A 220 -12.09 -10.66 4.43
N PRO A 221 -11.36 -11.46 5.23
CA PRO A 221 -11.14 -12.87 4.94
C PRO A 221 -12.47 -13.62 4.77
N PRO A 222 -12.51 -14.72 4.00
CA PRO A 222 -13.73 -15.50 3.76
C PRO A 222 -14.49 -15.88 5.04
N GLU A 223 -13.78 -16.17 6.13
CA GLU A 223 -14.37 -16.51 7.43
C GLU A 223 -15.18 -15.35 8.04
N MET A 224 -14.71 -14.11 7.87
CA MET A 224 -15.36 -12.91 8.40
C MET A 224 -16.59 -12.51 7.58
N GLN A 225 -16.67 -12.88 6.31
CA GLN A 225 -17.79 -12.52 5.43
C GLN A 225 -19.13 -13.10 5.90
N TYR A 226 -19.09 -14.25 6.57
CA TYR A 226 -20.29 -14.90 7.13
C TYR A 226 -20.54 -14.56 8.61
N ALA A 227 -19.65 -13.77 9.23
CA ALA A 227 -19.84 -13.29 10.58
C ALA A 227 -20.95 -12.22 10.65
N LEU A 228 -21.48 -12.02 11.85
CA LEU A 228 -22.41 -10.92 12.15
C LEU A 228 -21.66 -9.60 12.30
N VAL A 229 -22.28 -8.51 11.86
CA VAL A 229 -21.68 -7.17 11.93
C VAL A 229 -21.37 -6.73 13.36
N GLU A 230 -22.10 -7.22 14.37
CA GLU A 230 -21.81 -6.94 15.78
C GLU A 230 -20.40 -7.37 16.24
N ARG A 231 -19.78 -8.36 15.57
CA ARG A 231 -18.44 -8.86 15.90
C ARG A 231 -17.33 -7.98 15.33
N LEU A 232 -17.67 -7.05 14.44
CA LEU A 232 -16.71 -6.16 13.81
C LEU A 232 -16.32 -5.00 14.74
N SER A 233 -15.03 -4.68 14.74
CA SER A 233 -14.49 -3.46 15.32
C SER A 233 -15.09 -2.21 14.66
N GLY A 234 -14.91 -1.05 15.29
CA GLY A 234 -15.37 0.23 14.73
C GLY A 234 -14.77 0.52 13.35
N GLY A 235 -13.46 0.31 13.19
CA GLY A 235 -12.75 0.49 11.92
C GLY A 235 -13.25 -0.49 10.85
N GLU A 236 -13.45 -1.77 11.19
CA GLU A 236 -14.04 -2.75 10.27
C GLU A 236 -15.46 -2.37 9.82
N ARG A 237 -16.30 -1.88 10.73
CA ARG A 237 -17.64 -1.39 10.35
C ARG A 237 -17.57 -0.19 9.41
N ARG A 238 -16.64 0.73 9.64
CA ARG A 238 -16.43 1.89 8.76
C ARG A 238 -15.97 1.47 7.36
N ARG A 239 -15.04 0.51 7.27
CA ARG A 239 -14.61 -0.11 5.99
C ARG A 239 -15.76 -0.79 5.27
N LEU A 240 -16.61 -1.50 6.01
CA LEU A 240 -17.77 -2.17 5.46
C LEU A 240 -18.78 -1.17 4.86
N SER A 241 -19.03 -0.06 5.55
CA SER A 241 -19.89 1.03 5.06
C SER A 241 -19.35 1.67 3.79
N LEU A 242 -18.05 1.95 3.73
CA LEU A 242 -17.39 2.46 2.54
C LEU A 242 -17.57 1.48 1.37
N LEU A 243 -17.29 0.20 1.60
CA LEU A 243 -17.42 -0.83 0.58
C LEU A 243 -18.86 -0.95 0.03
N ARG A 244 -19.88 -0.84 0.89
CA ARG A 244 -21.28 -0.85 0.46
C ARG A 244 -21.57 0.26 -0.55
N ILE A 245 -21.10 1.48 -0.28
CA ILE A 245 -21.28 2.63 -1.19
C ILE A 245 -20.57 2.40 -2.51
N LEU A 246 -19.36 1.82 -2.50
CA LEU A 246 -18.63 1.49 -3.72
C LEU A 246 -19.35 0.43 -4.56
N MET A 247 -20.05 -0.51 -3.91
CA MET A 247 -20.84 -1.57 -4.55
C MET A 247 -22.09 -1.09 -5.29
N GLU A 248 -22.59 0.10 -4.95
CA GLU A 248 -23.70 0.75 -5.67
C GLU A 248 -23.27 1.28 -7.06
N ALA A 249 -21.99 1.17 -7.40
CA ALA A 249 -21.36 1.70 -8.62
C ALA A 249 -21.71 3.18 -8.88
N PRO A 250 -21.46 4.07 -7.90
CA PRO A 250 -21.72 5.50 -8.05
C PRO A 250 -20.84 6.10 -9.15
N ASN A 251 -21.30 7.20 -9.73
CA ASN A 251 -20.53 8.01 -10.67
C ASN A 251 -20.07 9.34 -10.07
N ILE A 252 -20.60 9.69 -8.90
CA ILE A 252 -20.15 10.80 -8.07
C ILE A 252 -19.93 10.28 -6.65
N LEU A 253 -18.74 10.49 -6.10
CA LEU A 253 -18.39 10.12 -4.73
C LEU A 253 -18.24 11.38 -3.86
N LEU A 254 -19.00 11.45 -2.77
CA LEU A 254 -18.86 12.43 -1.71
C LEU A 254 -18.24 11.74 -0.49
N LEU A 255 -17.02 12.11 -0.12
CA LEU A 255 -16.29 11.51 1.00
C LEU A 255 -16.07 12.53 2.12
N ASP A 256 -16.83 12.43 3.21
CA ASP A 256 -16.73 13.34 4.35
C ASP A 256 -15.78 12.76 5.42
N GLU A 257 -14.55 13.29 5.47
CA GLU A 257 -13.47 12.82 6.35
C GLU A 257 -13.23 11.30 6.22
N PRO A 258 -12.92 10.80 4.99
CA PRO A 258 -12.72 9.37 4.76
C PRO A 258 -11.51 8.82 5.49
N THR A 259 -10.52 9.67 5.78
CA THR A 259 -9.25 9.27 6.38
C THR A 259 -9.32 9.02 7.88
N ASN A 260 -10.36 9.52 8.54
CA ASN A 260 -10.54 9.31 9.97
C ASN A 260 -11.02 7.87 10.24
N ASP A 261 -10.46 7.26 11.28
CA ASP A 261 -10.75 5.89 11.73
C ASP A 261 -10.46 4.77 10.71
N LEU A 262 -9.76 5.07 9.62
CA LEU A 262 -9.19 4.08 8.70
C LEU A 262 -7.71 3.84 9.04
N ASP A 263 -7.30 2.57 8.94
CA ASP A 263 -5.89 2.21 9.02
C ASP A 263 -5.15 2.61 7.74
N ILE A 264 -3.83 2.67 7.81
CA ILE A 264 -2.98 3.11 6.70
C ILE A 264 -3.17 2.20 5.47
N THR A 265 -3.36 0.90 5.69
CA THR A 265 -3.54 -0.07 4.60
C THR A 265 -4.85 0.17 3.86
N THR A 266 -5.97 0.40 4.56
CA THR A 266 -7.24 0.71 3.90
C THR A 266 -7.21 2.08 3.25
N LEU A 267 -6.49 3.05 3.83
CA LEU A 267 -6.27 4.35 3.18
C LEU A 267 -5.59 4.20 1.82
N THR A 268 -4.52 3.40 1.75
CA THR A 268 -3.83 3.13 0.48
C THR A 268 -4.75 2.43 -0.53
N LEU A 269 -5.53 1.43 -0.11
CA LEU A 269 -6.51 0.76 -0.99
C LEU A 269 -7.58 1.73 -1.51
N LEU A 270 -8.04 2.66 -0.67
CA LEU A 270 -8.99 3.70 -1.06
C LEU A 270 -8.35 4.68 -2.05
N GLU A 271 -7.12 5.12 -1.80
CA GLU A 271 -6.35 5.97 -2.72
C GLU A 271 -6.22 5.32 -4.10
N ASP A 272 -5.80 4.04 -4.15
CA ASP A 272 -5.64 3.29 -5.40
C ASP A 272 -6.97 3.12 -6.16
N TYR A 273 -8.06 2.88 -5.42
CA TYR A 273 -9.41 2.85 -5.99
C TYR A 273 -9.80 4.20 -6.60
N LEU A 274 -9.57 5.30 -5.88
CA LEU A 274 -9.91 6.66 -6.31
C LEU A 274 -9.05 7.10 -7.50
N ASP A 275 -7.79 6.68 -7.59
CA ASP A 275 -6.92 6.93 -8.74
C ASP A 275 -7.53 6.35 -10.03
N SER A 276 -8.07 5.12 -9.97
CA SER A 276 -8.72 4.48 -11.11
C SER A 276 -10.19 4.87 -11.33
N PHE A 277 -10.79 5.65 -10.45
CA PHE A 277 -12.21 6.06 -10.55
C PHE A 277 -12.44 7.08 -11.65
N HIS A 278 -13.34 6.73 -12.59
CA HIS A 278 -13.75 7.57 -13.72
C HIS A 278 -15.11 8.20 -13.40
N GLY A 279 -15.09 9.25 -12.59
CA GLY A 279 -16.27 9.97 -12.13
C GLY A 279 -15.86 11.18 -11.31
N ILE A 280 -16.84 11.87 -10.73
CA ILE A 280 -16.58 13.06 -9.91
C ILE A 280 -16.25 12.61 -8.48
N ILE A 281 -15.17 13.14 -7.92
CA ILE A 281 -14.78 12.91 -6.53
C ILE A 281 -14.83 14.26 -5.82
N VAL A 282 -15.60 14.33 -4.75
CA VAL A 282 -15.57 15.47 -3.83
C VAL A 282 -15.26 14.93 -2.45
N THR A 283 -14.18 15.40 -1.84
CA THR A 283 -13.73 14.90 -0.54
C THR A 283 -13.47 16.04 0.42
N ILE A 284 -13.88 15.85 1.68
CA ILE A 284 -13.47 16.67 2.81
C ILE A 284 -12.42 15.85 3.55
N SER A 285 -11.24 16.41 3.76
CA SER A 285 -10.20 15.72 4.53
C SER A 285 -9.25 16.73 5.16
N HIS A 286 -8.76 16.39 6.35
CA HIS A 286 -7.62 17.06 6.96
C HIS A 286 -6.27 16.42 6.57
N ASP A 287 -6.28 15.25 5.92
CA ASP A 287 -5.08 14.58 5.45
C ASP A 287 -4.56 15.21 4.15
N ARG A 288 -3.40 15.86 4.28
CA ARG A 288 -2.72 16.58 3.20
C ARG A 288 -2.21 15.64 2.11
N TYR A 289 -1.69 14.48 2.48
CA TYR A 289 -1.16 13.50 1.52
C TYR A 289 -2.28 12.92 0.67
N PHE A 290 -3.42 12.63 1.31
CA PHE A 290 -4.61 12.18 0.63
C PHE A 290 -5.14 13.23 -0.37
N LEU A 291 -5.23 14.49 0.06
CA LEU A 291 -5.67 15.58 -0.81
C LEU A 291 -4.72 15.81 -1.99
N ASP A 292 -3.41 15.80 -1.77
CA ASP A 292 -2.40 15.99 -2.84
C ASP A 292 -2.42 14.85 -3.87
N ARG A 293 -2.72 13.63 -3.43
CA ARG A 293 -2.78 12.48 -4.35
C ARG A 293 -4.07 12.44 -5.16
N VAL A 294 -5.21 12.68 -4.50
CA VAL A 294 -6.53 12.47 -5.11
C VAL A 294 -7.07 13.73 -5.79
N CYS A 295 -6.84 14.92 -5.23
CA CYS A 295 -7.53 16.14 -5.67
C CYS A 295 -6.70 16.93 -6.69
N SER A 296 -7.40 17.50 -7.67
CA SER A 296 -6.82 18.44 -8.64
C SER A 296 -7.26 19.88 -8.39
N ARG A 297 -8.24 20.08 -7.51
CA ARG A 297 -8.79 21.38 -7.12
C ARG A 297 -9.07 21.38 -5.62
N ILE A 298 -8.87 22.52 -4.98
CA ILE A 298 -9.16 22.72 -3.56
C ILE A 298 -10.15 23.88 -3.39
N PHE A 299 -11.21 23.64 -2.64
CA PHE A 299 -12.13 24.66 -2.14
C PHE A 299 -11.81 24.95 -0.68
N ALA A 300 -11.35 26.16 -0.40
CA ALA A 300 -11.01 26.59 0.95
C ALA A 300 -12.10 27.49 1.53
N PHE A 301 -12.58 27.15 2.71
CA PHE A 301 -13.42 28.03 3.51
C PHE A 301 -12.52 29.07 4.23
N GLU A 302 -12.57 30.31 3.78
CA GLU A 302 -11.77 31.41 4.34
C GLU A 302 -12.43 32.11 5.55
N GLY A 303 -13.64 31.67 5.92
CA GLY A 303 -14.46 32.29 6.98
C GLY A 303 -15.57 33.17 6.40
N ASN A 304 -16.51 33.60 7.24
CA ASN A 304 -17.68 34.41 6.83
C ASN A 304 -18.55 33.85 5.69
N GLY A 305 -18.41 32.56 5.38
CA GLY A 305 -19.17 31.87 4.34
C GLY A 305 -18.59 31.98 2.93
N THR A 306 -17.39 32.56 2.74
CA THR A 306 -16.71 32.57 1.45
C THR A 306 -15.97 31.27 1.19
N LEU A 307 -16.25 30.68 0.01
CA LEU A 307 -15.57 29.50 -0.49
C LEU A 307 -14.72 29.87 -1.70
N THR A 308 -13.40 29.79 -1.55
CA THR A 308 -12.44 30.20 -2.59
C THR A 308 -11.87 28.97 -3.29
N GLN A 309 -11.75 29.06 -4.61
CA GLN A 309 -11.23 27.97 -5.43
C GLN A 309 -9.74 28.16 -5.71
N TYR A 310 -8.99 27.08 -5.52
CA TYR A 310 -7.59 26.95 -5.88
C TYR A 310 -7.41 25.77 -6.85
N GLU A 311 -6.60 25.97 -7.88
CA GLU A 311 -6.18 24.89 -8.79
C GLU A 311 -4.96 24.17 -8.20
N GLY A 312 -4.93 22.85 -8.30
CA GLY A 312 -3.88 22.01 -7.76
C GLY A 312 -4.27 21.30 -6.45
N GLY A 313 -3.26 20.69 -5.83
CA GLY A 313 -3.40 19.95 -4.57
C GLY A 313 -3.42 20.84 -3.33
N TYR A 314 -3.36 20.22 -2.16
CA TYR A 314 -3.19 20.91 -0.87
C TYR A 314 -1.87 21.71 -0.81
N THR A 315 -0.78 21.15 -1.35
CA THR A 315 0.52 21.82 -1.38
C THR A 315 0.46 23.11 -2.21
N ASP A 316 -0.24 23.10 -3.34
CA ASP A 316 -0.44 24.28 -4.20
C ASP A 316 -1.29 25.33 -3.50
N TYR A 317 -2.39 24.91 -2.85
CA TYR A 317 -3.20 25.79 -2.00
C TYR A 317 -2.35 26.47 -0.92
N LYS A 318 -1.52 25.72 -0.20
CA LYS A 318 -0.70 26.28 0.88
C LYS A 318 0.31 27.31 0.34
N ASN A 319 0.88 27.04 -0.83
CA ASN A 319 1.78 27.98 -1.50
C ASN A 319 1.04 29.26 -1.94
N ALA A 320 -0.15 29.14 -2.51
CA ALA A 320 -0.98 30.27 -2.92
C ALA A 320 -1.45 31.11 -1.72
N SER A 321 -2.01 30.47 -0.68
CA SER A 321 -2.48 31.13 0.52
C SER A 321 -1.35 31.83 1.28
N SER A 322 -0.16 31.22 1.35
CA SER A 322 1.01 31.86 1.95
C SER A 322 1.62 32.96 1.08
N ALA A 323 1.44 32.93 -0.24
CA ALA A 323 1.81 34.01 -1.14
C ALA A 323 0.84 35.20 -1.05
N GLU A 324 -0.47 34.95 -0.96
CA GLU A 324 -1.50 35.97 -0.74
C GLU A 324 -1.30 36.68 0.61
N MET A 325 -0.95 35.94 1.67
CA MET A 325 -0.63 36.51 2.99
C MET A 325 0.67 37.33 2.99
N LYS A 326 1.60 37.07 2.06
CA LYS A 326 2.85 37.86 1.87
C LYS A 326 2.64 39.09 0.98
N LEU A 327 1.70 39.04 0.03
CA LEU A 327 1.38 40.13 -0.89
C LEU A 327 0.67 41.30 -0.18
N THR A 328 -0.01 41.06 0.95
CA THR A 328 -0.65 42.13 1.74
C THR A 328 0.31 42.90 2.66
N ASP A 329 1.55 42.44 2.87
CA ASP A 329 2.48 43.05 3.83
C ASP A 329 3.85 43.45 3.28
N SER A 330 4.07 43.38 1.95
CA SER A 330 5.29 43.95 1.38
C SER A 330 5.15 44.30 -0.09
N GLY A 331 5.12 45.60 -0.35
CA GLY A 331 5.37 46.16 -1.67
C GLY A 331 6.79 45.86 -2.15
N LEU A 332 6.89 45.65 -3.46
CA LEU A 332 8.08 45.70 -4.32
C LEU A 332 9.37 45.07 -3.77
N SER A 333 9.74 43.90 -4.29
CA SER A 333 11.12 43.69 -4.77
C SER A 333 11.27 42.48 -5.71
N SER A 334 11.76 42.81 -6.90
CA SER A 334 12.66 42.05 -7.79
C SER A 334 12.37 40.58 -8.12
N PHE A 335 11.94 40.38 -9.37
CA PHE A 335 12.25 39.19 -10.17
C PHE A 335 13.77 38.98 -10.29
N SER A 336 14.21 37.76 -10.01
CA SER A 336 15.45 37.20 -10.54
C SER A 336 15.21 35.77 -11.03
N SER A 337 15.45 35.56 -12.32
CA SER A 337 15.36 34.29 -13.03
C SER A 337 16.43 33.30 -12.54
N PRO A 338 16.14 31.99 -12.41
CA PRO A 338 17.19 30.99 -12.28
C PRO A 338 17.78 30.68 -13.66
N ALA A 339 19.08 30.92 -13.77
CA ALA A 339 19.92 30.53 -14.90
C ALA A 339 20.13 29.01 -14.95
N GLU A 340 20.22 28.51 -16.18
CA GLU A 340 20.65 27.16 -16.57
C GLU A 340 22.06 26.83 -16.08
N THR A 341 22.31 25.54 -15.79
CA THR A 341 23.41 24.67 -16.30
C THR A 341 23.64 23.46 -15.36
N PRO A 342 24.31 22.37 -15.76
CA PRO A 342 24.59 21.87 -17.12
C PRO A 342 24.16 20.40 -17.33
N GLU A 343 23.91 20.07 -18.60
CA GLU A 343 23.77 18.70 -19.12
C GLU A 343 25.03 17.86 -18.84
N LYS A 344 24.82 16.67 -18.25
CA LYS A 344 25.81 15.59 -18.29
C LYS A 344 25.53 14.69 -19.49
N THR A 345 26.39 14.82 -20.48
CA THR A 345 26.50 13.95 -21.65
C THR A 345 26.87 12.53 -21.22
N ILE A 346 25.93 11.60 -21.38
CA ILE A 346 26.21 10.16 -21.29
C ILE A 346 26.65 9.70 -22.68
N ASN A 347 27.92 9.37 -22.80
CA ASN A 347 28.50 8.69 -23.95
C ASN A 347 27.82 7.32 -24.14
N ARG A 348 27.00 7.21 -25.18
CA ARG A 348 26.56 5.92 -25.75
C ARG A 348 27.64 5.44 -26.71
N TYR A 349 28.46 4.48 -26.26
CA TYR A 349 29.20 3.62 -27.16
C TYR A 349 28.40 2.34 -27.42
N ASN A 350 28.00 2.24 -28.69
CA ASN A 350 27.63 1.09 -29.51
C ASN A 350 27.58 -0.30 -28.86
N TRP A 351 26.36 -0.82 -28.89
CA TRP A 351 26.01 -2.22 -28.91
C TRP A 351 26.24 -2.78 -30.33
N LYS A 352 27.27 -3.61 -30.47
CA LYS A 352 27.39 -4.65 -31.51
C LYS A 352 28.01 -5.86 -30.84
N ASP A 353 27.18 -6.85 -30.54
CA ASP A 353 27.35 -8.20 -31.08
C ASP A 353 26.26 -9.11 -30.51
N GLY A 354 25.26 -9.36 -31.35
CA GLY A 354 24.43 -10.55 -31.25
C GLY A 354 25.24 -11.73 -31.75
N GLN A 355 25.83 -12.47 -30.82
CA GLN A 355 26.10 -13.89 -30.97
C GLN A 355 25.76 -14.56 -29.63
N GLU A 356 24.61 -15.22 -29.57
CA GLU A 356 24.33 -16.22 -28.55
C GLU A 356 25.35 -17.36 -28.69
N LYS A 357 26.47 -17.24 -27.99
CA LYS A 357 27.33 -18.39 -27.73
C LYS A 357 26.69 -19.20 -26.62
N LYS A 358 26.10 -20.33 -27.00
CA LYS A 358 25.63 -21.39 -26.10
C LYS A 358 26.62 -21.60 -24.95
N LYS A 359 26.19 -21.37 -23.71
CA LYS A 359 27.00 -21.61 -22.52
C LYS A 359 27.07 -23.11 -22.27
N LYS A 360 28.14 -23.75 -22.76
CA LYS A 360 28.54 -25.07 -22.25
C LYS A 360 29.43 -24.86 -21.03
N MET A 361 29.22 -25.67 -20.00
CA MET A 361 30.09 -25.72 -18.82
C MET A 361 31.56 -25.83 -19.24
N SER A 362 32.39 -24.93 -18.73
CA SER A 362 33.84 -25.03 -18.89
C SER A 362 34.36 -26.26 -18.14
N TYR A 363 35.48 -26.85 -18.59
CA TYR A 363 36.13 -27.97 -17.90
C TYR A 363 36.43 -27.67 -16.41
N LYS A 364 36.72 -26.39 -16.10
CA LYS A 364 36.89 -25.94 -14.70
C LYS A 364 35.57 -25.95 -13.91
N GLU A 365 34.46 -25.58 -14.55
CA GLU A 365 33.13 -25.54 -13.95
C GLU A 365 32.56 -26.94 -13.74
N GLN A 366 32.86 -27.89 -14.64
CA GLN A 366 32.52 -29.31 -14.45
C GLN A 366 33.23 -29.90 -13.23
N ARG A 367 34.54 -29.67 -13.11
CA ARG A 367 35.32 -30.16 -11.97
C ARG A 367 34.91 -29.47 -10.66
N GLU A 368 34.56 -28.19 -10.73
CA GLU A 368 34.01 -27.45 -9.59
C GLU A 368 32.66 -28.03 -9.16
N PHE A 369 31.77 -28.34 -10.10
CA PHE A 369 30.47 -28.97 -9.83
C PHE A 369 30.61 -30.34 -9.14
N GLU A 370 31.61 -31.14 -9.52
CA GLU A 370 31.91 -32.42 -8.87
C GLU A 370 32.34 -32.27 -7.41
N THR A 371 33.07 -31.20 -7.05
CA THR A 371 33.65 -31.03 -5.71
C THR A 371 32.84 -30.11 -4.80
N ILE A 372 32.02 -29.21 -5.37
CA ILE A 372 31.34 -28.16 -4.61
C ILE A 372 30.32 -28.72 -3.61
N GLU A 373 29.74 -29.89 -3.90
CA GLU A 373 28.81 -30.56 -2.99
C GLU A 373 29.52 -31.12 -1.75
N ASP A 374 30.76 -31.57 -1.91
CA ASP A 374 31.58 -32.05 -0.80
C ASP A 374 32.10 -30.86 0.04
N ASP A 375 32.45 -29.74 -0.62
CA ASP A 375 32.77 -28.48 0.06
C ASP A 375 31.59 -27.99 0.92
N ILE A 376 30.36 -28.00 0.37
CA ILE A 376 29.14 -27.61 1.08
C ILE A 376 28.92 -28.51 2.30
N ALA A 377 29.02 -29.84 2.13
CA ALA A 377 28.85 -30.79 3.23
C ALA A 377 29.89 -30.56 4.34
N SER A 378 31.15 -30.27 3.98
CA SER A 378 32.21 -29.98 4.95
C SER A 378 31.96 -28.69 5.74
N LEU A 379 31.39 -27.66 5.08
CA LEU A 379 31.05 -26.38 5.72
C LEU A 379 29.85 -26.54 6.65
N GLU A 380 28.86 -27.36 6.29
CA GLU A 380 27.73 -27.70 7.16
C GLU A 380 28.20 -28.42 8.44
N GLU A 381 29.08 -29.42 8.30
CA GLU A 381 29.66 -30.16 9.44
C GLU A 381 30.48 -29.24 10.36
N GLN A 382 31.24 -28.30 9.79
CA GLN A 382 31.97 -27.29 10.56
C GLN A 382 31.05 -26.35 11.32
N ILE A 383 29.93 -25.92 10.72
CA ILE A 383 28.95 -25.06 11.40
C ILE A 383 28.28 -25.81 12.55
N GLU A 384 27.93 -27.08 12.36
CA GLU A 384 27.35 -27.93 13.41
C GLU A 384 28.34 -28.14 14.57
N HIS A 385 29.62 -28.36 14.27
CA HIS A 385 30.67 -28.42 15.27
C HIS A 385 30.82 -27.10 16.04
N LEU A 386 30.86 -25.97 15.32
CA LEU A 386 30.94 -24.64 15.95
C LEU A 386 29.72 -24.35 16.82
N ASP A 387 28.53 -24.79 16.44
CA ASP A 387 27.32 -24.67 17.26
C ASP A 387 27.41 -25.46 18.56
N SER A 388 27.98 -26.66 18.51
CA SER A 388 28.24 -27.45 19.72
C SER A 388 29.28 -26.79 20.64
N GLU A 389 30.31 -26.17 20.07
CA GLU A 389 31.34 -25.45 20.84
C GLU A 389 30.81 -24.15 21.45
N ILE A 390 29.94 -23.42 20.75
CA ILE A 390 29.30 -22.20 21.25
C ILE A 390 28.40 -22.53 22.46
N LEU A 391 27.65 -23.64 22.40
CA LEU A 391 26.83 -24.12 23.52
C LEU A 391 27.68 -24.46 24.76
N LEU A 392 28.88 -25.01 24.57
CA LEU A 392 29.80 -25.35 25.66
C LEU A 392 30.58 -24.13 26.20
N ALA A 393 30.76 -23.08 25.39
CA ALA A 393 31.51 -21.87 25.73
C ALA A 393 30.64 -20.75 26.32
N ALA A 394 29.41 -21.04 26.77
CA ALA A 394 28.44 -20.05 27.25
C ALA A 394 28.94 -19.11 28.36
N SER A 395 29.96 -19.52 29.13
CA SER A 395 30.54 -18.74 30.24
C SER A 395 31.77 -17.91 29.88
N ASP A 396 32.34 -18.05 28.69
CA ASP A 396 33.53 -17.32 28.23
C ASP A 396 33.17 -16.37 27.08
N PHE A 397 32.96 -15.10 27.42
CA PHE A 397 32.52 -14.07 26.48
C PHE A 397 33.51 -13.82 25.33
N VAL A 398 34.82 -13.98 25.56
CA VAL A 398 35.84 -13.74 24.52
C VAL A 398 35.83 -14.89 23.53
N ARG A 399 35.85 -16.13 24.04
CA ARG A 399 35.79 -17.33 23.21
C ARG A 399 34.47 -17.46 22.45
N LEU A 400 33.36 -17.04 23.06
CA LEU A 400 32.04 -17.03 22.43
C LEU A 400 32.00 -16.08 21.24
N ASN A 401 32.53 -14.85 21.36
CA ASN A 401 32.60 -13.92 20.24
C ASN A 401 33.49 -14.45 19.09
N GLU A 402 34.63 -15.07 19.40
CA GLU A 402 35.50 -15.68 18.38
C GLU A 402 34.81 -16.83 17.64
N LEU A 403 34.12 -17.71 18.37
CA LEU A 403 33.39 -18.83 17.77
C LEU A 403 32.19 -18.35 16.94
N THR A 404 31.48 -17.31 17.40
CA THR A 404 30.35 -16.72 16.67
C THR A 404 30.82 -16.06 15.37
N ALA A 405 31.95 -15.33 15.41
CA ALA A 405 32.54 -14.73 14.21
C ALA A 405 33.02 -15.78 13.20
N LYS A 406 33.63 -16.88 13.67
CA LYS A 406 34.00 -18.02 12.81
C LYS A 406 32.78 -18.68 12.18
N LYS A 407 31.70 -18.85 12.95
CA LYS A 407 30.43 -19.37 12.45
C LYS A 407 29.83 -18.48 11.37
N GLU A 408 29.80 -17.17 11.57
CA GLU A 408 29.34 -16.21 10.54
C GLU A 408 30.18 -16.30 9.26
N GLN A 409 31.50 -16.43 9.37
CA GLN A 409 32.39 -16.62 8.21
C GLN A 409 32.10 -17.93 7.46
N CYS A 410 31.96 -19.05 8.19
CA CYS A 410 31.59 -20.33 7.59
C CYS A 410 30.21 -20.28 6.93
N GLN A 411 29.23 -19.60 7.55
CA GLN A 411 27.90 -19.41 6.98
C GLN A 411 27.92 -18.54 5.71
N SER A 412 28.73 -17.49 5.68
CA SER A 412 28.93 -16.66 4.49
C SER A 412 29.52 -17.47 3.33
N LEU A 413 30.57 -18.25 3.60
CA LEU A 413 31.19 -19.15 2.61
C LEU A 413 30.24 -20.25 2.13
N LEU A 414 29.44 -20.81 3.03
CA LEU A 414 28.40 -21.78 2.69
C LEU A 414 27.38 -21.15 1.72
N ASN A 415 26.91 -19.93 2.00
CA ASN A 415 25.98 -19.22 1.12
C ASN A 415 26.57 -18.96 -0.28
N GLU A 416 27.83 -18.53 -0.35
CA GLU A 416 28.53 -18.31 -1.62
C GLU A 416 28.67 -19.61 -2.43
N LYS A 417 29.04 -20.70 -1.76
CA LYS A 417 29.18 -22.03 -2.37
C LYS A 417 27.83 -22.58 -2.84
N MET A 418 26.75 -22.37 -2.07
CA MET A 418 25.40 -22.74 -2.49
C MET A 418 24.92 -21.96 -3.72
N GLU A 419 25.17 -20.65 -3.77
CA GLU A 419 24.82 -19.82 -4.93
C GLU A 419 25.62 -20.25 -6.17
N ARG A 420 26.90 -20.57 -5.97
CA ARG A 420 27.75 -21.10 -7.02
C ARG A 420 27.29 -22.48 -7.50
N TRP A 421 26.87 -23.37 -6.60
CA TRP A 421 26.30 -24.68 -6.96
C TRP A 421 24.98 -24.51 -7.74
N MET A 422 24.10 -23.59 -7.31
CA MET A 422 22.86 -23.29 -8.04
C MET A 422 23.12 -22.86 -9.48
N TYR A 423 24.09 -21.96 -9.69
CA TYR A 423 24.50 -21.51 -11.01
C TYR A 423 25.07 -22.64 -11.88
N LEU A 424 25.93 -23.49 -11.32
CA LEU A 424 26.54 -24.61 -12.03
C LEU A 424 25.50 -25.68 -12.39
N GLU A 425 24.49 -25.88 -11.53
CA GLU A 425 23.40 -26.82 -11.79
C GLU A 425 22.44 -26.33 -12.88
N GLU A 426 22.09 -25.04 -12.91
CA GLU A 426 21.31 -24.44 -14.00
C GLU A 426 22.01 -24.63 -15.36
N LEU A 427 23.31 -24.38 -15.40
CA LEU A 427 24.12 -24.64 -16.60
C LEU A 427 24.17 -26.13 -17.00
N ASN A 428 24.17 -27.03 -16.02
CA ASN A 428 24.16 -28.48 -16.28
C ASN A 428 22.80 -28.96 -16.81
N GLU A 429 21.69 -28.41 -16.31
CA GLU A 429 20.34 -28.71 -16.83
C GLU A 429 20.12 -28.16 -18.24
N GLU A 430 20.61 -26.94 -18.53
CA GLU A 430 20.57 -26.37 -19.88
C GLU A 430 21.38 -27.21 -20.89
N THR A 431 22.49 -27.82 -20.46
CA THR A 431 23.32 -28.67 -21.31
C THR A 431 22.84 -30.13 -21.44
N SER A 432 21.93 -30.59 -20.59
CA SER A 432 21.38 -31.97 -20.62
C SER A 432 19.97 -32.08 -21.22
N ARG A 433 19.28 -30.95 -21.43
CA ARG A 433 18.04 -30.86 -22.22
C ARG A 433 18.26 -30.77 -23.75
N GLU A 434 19.50 -30.54 -24.19
CA GLU A 434 19.96 -30.75 -25.59
C GLU A 434 20.38 -32.21 -25.81
#